data_AF-A0A536H6C3-F1
#
_entry.id   AF-A0A536H6C3-F1
#
_cell.length_a   1.000
_cell.length_b   1.000
_cell.length_c   1.000
_cell.angle_alpha   90.00
_cell.angle_beta   90.00
_cell.angle_gamma   90.00
#
_symmetry.space_group_name_H-M   'P 1'
#
loop_
_entity.id
_entity.type
_entity.pdbx_description
1 polymer ?
#
loop_
_entity_poly.entity_id
_entity_poly.type
_entity_poly.pdbx_seq_one_letter_code
_entity_poly.pdbx_strand_id
1 'polypeptide(L)'
;DPVAIGHDAIDWGADIVIGNHPHWYQGIEIYHGKLITYAHGNFVFDQMWSEETREGVIGTYTFNGKQLVGATWKAYRIYDYGQPVFMNAKDSATALQTMEAASDQLATRLHEPTTSPIPAMPPAPVYAPEHAPA
;
A
#
# COMPACT_ATOMS: atom_id res chain seq x y z
N ASP A 1 10.82 10.45 -10.99
CA ASP A 1 9.84 10.59 -9.89
C ASP A 1 8.71 9.60 -10.18
N PRO A 2 8.41 8.65 -9.28
CA PRO A 2 7.30 7.72 -9.46
C PRO A 2 5.96 8.41 -9.72
N VAL A 3 5.74 9.60 -9.15
CA VAL A 3 4.50 10.38 -9.36
C VAL A 3 4.37 10.78 -10.82
N ALA A 4 5.41 11.40 -11.39
CA ALA A 4 5.41 11.83 -12.78
C ALA A 4 5.15 10.66 -13.75
N ILE A 5 5.80 9.50 -13.52
CA ILE A 5 5.61 8.31 -14.35
C ILE A 5 4.18 7.76 -14.21
N GLY A 6 3.61 7.80 -12.99
CA GLY A 6 2.23 7.40 -12.73
C GLY A 6 1.22 8.30 -13.47
N HIS A 7 1.42 9.62 -13.42
CA HIS A 7 0.60 10.59 -14.13
C HIS A 7 0.68 10.40 -15.65
N ASP A 8 1.90 10.30 -16.20
CA ASP A 8 2.12 10.06 -17.63
C ASP A 8 1.40 8.78 -18.12
N ALA A 9 1.45 7.70 -17.33
CA ALA A 9 0.78 6.46 -17.67
C ALA A 9 -0.75 6.60 -17.73
N ILE A 10 -1.35 7.33 -16.77
CA ILE A 10 -2.79 7.64 -16.80
C ILE A 10 -3.13 8.52 -18.01
N ASP A 11 -2.33 9.56 -18.27
CA ASP A 11 -2.55 10.49 -19.37
C ASP A 11 -2.39 9.82 -20.75
N TRP A 12 -1.60 8.74 -20.84
CA TRP A 12 -1.49 7.87 -22.01
C TRP A 12 -2.58 6.79 -22.12
N GLY A 13 -3.52 6.75 -21.18
CA GLY A 13 -4.73 5.94 -21.27
C GLY A 13 -4.77 4.70 -20.37
N ALA A 14 -3.90 4.59 -19.37
CA ALA A 14 -4.03 3.52 -18.37
C ALA A 14 -5.29 3.71 -17.51
N ASP A 15 -6.00 2.61 -17.23
CA ASP A 15 -7.16 2.61 -16.33
C ASP A 15 -6.79 2.52 -14.84
N ILE A 16 -5.58 2.05 -14.55
CA ILE A 16 -4.98 1.93 -13.22
C ILE A 16 -3.45 1.83 -13.41
N VAL A 17 -2.68 2.39 -12.47
CA VAL A 17 -1.22 2.17 -12.38
C VAL A 17 -0.91 1.41 -11.10
N ILE A 18 -0.16 0.30 -11.24
CA ILE A 18 0.36 -0.49 -10.12
C ILE A 18 1.88 -0.42 -10.14
N GLY A 19 2.43 0.37 -9.23
CA GLY A 19 3.86 0.48 -8.97
C GLY A 19 4.36 -0.51 -7.92
N ASN A 20 5.66 -0.68 -7.89
CA ASN A 20 6.39 -1.36 -6.82
C ASN A 20 7.88 -0.95 -6.89
N HIS A 21 8.60 -0.97 -5.78
CA HIS A 21 10.06 -0.81 -5.66
C HIS A 21 10.54 -0.76 -4.21
N PRO A 22 9.90 -0.01 -3.27
CA PRO A 22 10.49 0.26 -1.96
C PRO A 22 10.45 -0.94 -1.01
N HIS A 23 10.09 -2.14 -1.47
CA HIS A 23 10.01 -3.37 -0.67
C HIS A 23 8.96 -3.41 0.45
N TRP A 24 8.30 -2.29 0.75
CA TRP A 24 7.13 -2.20 1.63
C TRP A 24 5.97 -1.48 0.93
N TYR A 25 4.77 -1.56 1.50
CA TYR A 25 3.56 -0.94 0.94
C TYR A 25 3.63 0.60 1.01
N GLN A 26 2.98 1.28 0.08
CA GLN A 26 2.99 2.75 -0.01
C GLN A 26 1.57 3.29 -0.13
N GLY A 27 1.44 4.61 0.02
CA GLY A 27 0.19 5.31 -0.25
C GLY A 27 -0.31 5.14 -1.69
N ILE A 28 -1.53 5.60 -1.90
CA ILE A 28 -2.21 5.61 -3.19
C ILE A 28 -2.54 7.04 -3.59
N GLU A 29 -2.95 7.20 -4.83
CA GLU A 29 -3.42 8.47 -5.38
C GLU A 29 -4.57 8.23 -6.34
N ILE A 30 -5.52 9.16 -6.38
CA ILE A 30 -6.53 9.23 -7.43
C ILE A 30 -6.18 10.42 -8.32
N TYR A 31 -5.63 10.14 -9.50
CA TYR A 31 -5.27 11.15 -10.49
C TYR A 31 -6.21 11.04 -11.70
N HIS A 32 -6.86 12.14 -12.09
CA HIS A 32 -7.89 12.16 -13.14
C HIS A 32 -8.98 11.08 -12.97
N GLY A 33 -9.36 10.77 -11.72
CA GLY A 33 -10.37 9.77 -11.40
C GLY A 33 -9.91 8.32 -11.60
N LYS A 34 -8.60 8.08 -11.81
CA LYS A 34 -7.99 6.77 -11.96
C LYS A 34 -7.04 6.48 -10.79
N LEU A 35 -6.97 5.21 -10.40
CA LEU A 35 -6.18 4.78 -9.25
C LEU A 35 -4.71 4.59 -9.63
N ILE A 36 -3.82 5.14 -8.80
CA ILE A 36 -2.39 4.85 -8.78
C ILE A 36 -2.07 4.25 -7.40
N THR A 37 -1.46 3.07 -7.38
CA THR A 37 -0.93 2.45 -6.15
C THR A 37 0.58 2.36 -6.28
N TYR A 38 1.32 2.97 -5.35
CA TYR A 38 2.77 3.15 -5.54
C TYR A 38 3.60 1.91 -5.16
N ALA A 39 3.14 1.09 -4.21
CA ALA A 39 3.74 -0.19 -3.87
C ALA A 39 2.81 -1.06 -3.01
N HIS A 40 2.83 -2.37 -3.24
CA HIS A 40 2.17 -3.38 -2.40
C HIS A 40 3.09 -4.00 -1.34
N GLY A 41 4.40 -3.77 -1.43
CA GLY A 41 5.40 -4.45 -0.62
C GLY A 41 5.76 -5.85 -1.13
N ASN A 42 6.72 -6.48 -0.47
CA ASN A 42 7.13 -7.84 -0.78
C ASN A 42 6.08 -8.85 -0.34
N PHE A 43 5.79 -9.88 -1.14
CA PHE A 43 4.88 -10.98 -0.77
C PHE A 43 5.60 -12.22 -0.23
N VAL A 44 6.74 -12.57 -0.80
CA VAL A 44 7.61 -13.67 -0.36
C VAL A 44 9.04 -13.14 -0.38
N PHE A 45 9.69 -13.12 0.79
CA PHE A 45 11.02 -12.53 0.96
C PHE A 45 11.70 -13.07 2.22
N ASP A 46 13.03 -13.06 2.26
CA ASP A 46 13.84 -13.67 3.32
C ASP A 46 14.56 -12.66 4.22
N GLN A 47 14.29 -11.36 4.05
CA GLN A 47 14.90 -10.28 4.84
C GLN A 47 14.22 -10.08 6.19
N MET A 48 14.34 -11.07 7.07
CA MET A 48 13.71 -11.04 8.40
C MET A 48 14.22 -9.90 9.31
N TRP A 49 15.38 -9.31 8.98
CA TRP A 49 16.03 -8.23 9.74
C TRP A 49 15.34 -6.86 9.61
N SER A 50 14.44 -6.65 8.66
CA SER A 50 13.70 -5.38 8.49
C SER A 50 12.20 -5.61 8.52
N GLU A 51 11.55 -5.09 9.58
CA GLU A 51 10.11 -5.25 9.79
C GLU A 51 9.28 -4.66 8.64
N GLU A 52 9.64 -3.45 8.18
CA GLU A 52 8.93 -2.79 7.08
C GLU A 52 8.93 -3.65 5.81
N THR A 53 10.06 -4.30 5.49
CA THR A 53 10.19 -5.15 4.28
C THR A 53 9.43 -6.48 4.38
N ARG A 54 8.97 -6.84 5.59
CA ARG A 54 8.15 -8.02 5.85
C ARG A 54 6.66 -7.72 5.75
N GLU A 55 6.26 -6.45 5.72
CA GLU A 55 4.86 -6.06 5.64
C GLU A 55 4.45 -5.70 4.20
N GLY A 56 3.25 -6.12 3.82
CA GLY A 56 2.68 -5.81 2.51
C GLY A 56 1.16 -5.90 2.51
N VAL A 57 0.58 -5.57 1.36
CA VAL A 57 -0.87 -5.60 1.14
C VAL A 57 -1.20 -6.37 -0.14
N ILE A 58 -2.25 -7.17 -0.11
CA ILE A 58 -2.87 -7.72 -1.32
C ILE A 58 -3.95 -6.74 -1.77
N GLY A 59 -3.76 -6.14 -2.95
CA GLY A 59 -4.78 -5.31 -3.60
C GLY A 59 -5.79 -6.18 -4.37
N THR A 60 -7.07 -5.97 -4.14
CA THR A 60 -8.17 -6.52 -4.95
C THR A 60 -8.81 -5.41 -5.75
N TYR A 61 -8.83 -5.54 -7.07
CA TYR A 61 -9.33 -4.54 -8.00
C TYR A 61 -10.53 -5.09 -8.76
N THR A 62 -11.70 -4.49 -8.56
CA THR A 62 -12.97 -4.93 -9.14
C THR A 62 -13.34 -4.03 -10.31
N PHE A 63 -13.53 -4.62 -11.48
CA PHE A 63 -13.91 -3.92 -12.70
C PHE A 63 -15.35 -4.24 -13.13
N ASN A 64 -16.05 -3.22 -13.61
CA ASN A 64 -17.26 -3.37 -14.41
C ASN A 64 -16.97 -2.86 -15.83
N GLY A 65 -16.79 -3.79 -16.78
CA GLY A 65 -16.23 -3.45 -18.09
C GLY A 65 -14.81 -2.90 -17.96
N LYS A 66 -14.57 -1.69 -18.47
CA LYS A 66 -13.27 -0.99 -18.35
C LYS A 66 -13.17 -0.10 -17.11
N GLN A 67 -14.27 0.07 -16.36
CA GLN A 67 -14.28 0.96 -15.21
C GLN A 67 -13.87 0.20 -13.95
N LEU A 68 -12.85 0.70 -13.26
CA LEU A 68 -12.55 0.30 -11.88
C LEU A 68 -13.69 0.80 -10.97
N VAL A 69 -14.39 -0.11 -10.31
CA VAL A 69 -15.54 0.20 -9.44
C VAL A 69 -15.27 -0.10 -7.96
N GLY A 70 -14.14 -0.73 -7.65
CA GLY A 70 -13.73 -0.97 -6.27
C GLY A 70 -12.27 -1.36 -6.18
N ALA A 71 -11.60 -0.91 -5.12
CA ALA A 71 -10.28 -1.34 -4.73
C ALA A 71 -10.28 -1.60 -3.22
N THR A 72 -9.75 -2.73 -2.79
CA THR A 72 -9.57 -3.06 -1.37
C THR A 72 -8.18 -3.63 -1.13
N TRP A 73 -7.68 -3.48 0.10
CA TRP A 73 -6.37 -3.96 0.51
C TRP A 73 -6.48 -4.84 1.73
N LYS A 74 -5.76 -5.97 1.72
CA LYS A 74 -5.64 -6.87 2.86
C LYS A 74 -4.17 -7.02 3.26
N ALA A 75 -3.84 -6.57 4.46
CA ALA A 75 -2.48 -6.58 4.96
C ALA A 75 -2.01 -7.98 5.38
N TYR A 76 -0.73 -8.25 5.16
CA TYR A 76 -0.04 -9.47 5.58
C TYR A 76 1.35 -9.13 6.07
N ARG A 77 1.92 -10.05 6.85
CA ARG A 77 3.31 -10.03 7.29
C ARG A 77 4.00 -11.32 6.91
N ILE A 78 5.27 -11.23 6.51
CA ILE A 78 6.12 -12.37 6.18
C ILE A 78 6.80 -12.89 7.46
N TYR A 79 6.68 -14.20 7.64
CA TYR A 79 7.32 -15.00 8.68
C TYR A 79 8.21 -16.07 8.03
N ASP A 80 9.00 -16.77 8.82
CA ASP A 80 9.64 -18.05 8.45
C ASP A 80 10.39 -18.01 7.11
N TYR A 81 11.09 -16.90 6.83
CA TYR A 81 11.90 -16.69 5.63
C TYR A 81 11.14 -16.86 4.30
N GLY A 82 9.85 -16.50 4.27
CA GLY A 82 9.06 -16.47 3.03
C GLY A 82 7.59 -16.87 3.16
N GLN A 83 7.03 -16.90 4.37
CA GLN A 83 5.65 -17.28 4.64
C GLN A 83 4.77 -16.04 4.92
N PRO A 84 4.03 -15.52 3.93
CA PRO A 84 3.06 -14.47 4.18
C PRO A 84 1.86 -15.01 4.98
N VAL A 85 1.52 -14.32 6.06
CA VAL A 85 0.35 -14.59 6.89
C VAL A 85 -0.46 -13.31 7.02
N PHE A 86 -1.77 -13.41 6.83
CA PHE A 86 -2.65 -12.25 7.02
C PHE A 86 -2.53 -11.71 8.44
N MET A 87 -2.41 -10.40 8.54
CA MET A 87 -2.30 -9.73 9.84
C MET A 87 -3.60 -9.89 10.65
N ASN A 88 -3.45 -9.86 11.97
CA ASN A 88 -4.61 -9.73 12.87
C ASN A 88 -5.29 -8.36 12.68
N ALA A 89 -6.47 -8.18 13.26
CA ALA A 89 -7.27 -6.96 13.07
C ALA A 89 -6.54 -5.67 13.47
N LYS A 90 -5.74 -5.70 14.55
CA LYS A 90 -5.02 -4.52 15.05
C LYS A 90 -3.86 -4.14 14.13
N ASP A 91 -3.04 -5.12 13.74
CA ASP A 91 -1.89 -4.90 12.86
C ASP A 91 -2.38 -4.49 11.47
N SER A 92 -3.42 -5.15 10.95
CA SER A 92 -4.05 -4.79 9.68
C SER A 92 -4.61 -3.36 9.70
N ALA A 93 -5.26 -2.94 10.79
CA ALA A 93 -5.75 -1.57 10.90
C ALA A 93 -4.59 -0.55 10.91
N THR A 94 -3.47 -0.89 11.56
CA THR A 94 -2.27 -0.03 11.61
C THR A 94 -1.64 0.11 10.23
N ALA A 95 -1.50 -0.98 9.48
CA ALA A 95 -0.96 -0.94 8.12
C ALA A 95 -1.83 -0.11 7.18
N LEU A 96 -3.16 -0.29 7.23
CA LEU A 96 -4.09 0.47 6.40
C LEU A 96 -4.12 1.96 6.78
N GLN A 97 -4.06 2.29 8.07
CA GLN A 97 -3.92 3.69 8.52
C GLN A 97 -2.61 4.33 8.05
N THR A 98 -1.50 3.57 8.06
CA THR A 98 -0.21 4.03 7.54
C THR A 98 -0.32 4.34 6.04
N MET A 99 -0.99 3.48 5.28
CA MET A 99 -1.22 3.67 3.85
C MET A 99 -2.10 4.90 3.57
N GLU A 100 -3.16 5.10 4.36
CA GLU A 100 -4.04 6.28 4.26
C GLU A 100 -3.28 7.57 4.58
N ALA A 101 -2.54 7.60 5.71
CA ALA A 101 -1.73 8.76 6.10
C ALA A 101 -0.63 9.08 5.07
N ALA A 102 0.01 8.07 4.47
CA ALA A 102 0.98 8.26 3.39
C ALA A 102 0.33 8.85 2.12
N SER A 103 -0.92 8.45 1.83
CA SER A 103 -1.70 9.00 0.72
C SER A 103 -2.03 10.48 0.95
N ASP A 104 -2.40 10.85 2.18
CA ASP A 104 -2.68 12.26 2.51
C ASP A 104 -1.42 13.14 2.58
N GLN A 105 -0.29 12.58 3.01
CA GLN A 105 1.00 13.26 2.91
C GLN A 105 1.37 13.54 1.45
N LEU A 106 1.13 12.58 0.56
CA LEU A 106 1.31 12.75 -0.88
C LEU A 106 0.36 13.83 -1.42
N ALA A 107 -0.94 13.73 -1.11
CA ALA A 107 -1.94 14.70 -1.54
C ALA A 107 -1.60 16.12 -1.07
N THR A 108 -1.19 16.28 0.19
CA THR A 108 -0.73 17.57 0.73
C THR A 108 0.44 18.13 -0.08
N ARG A 109 1.44 17.30 -0.39
CA ARG A 109 2.62 17.70 -1.20
C ARG A 109 2.23 18.13 -2.62
N LEU A 110 1.21 17.49 -3.18
CA LEU A 110 0.70 17.78 -4.52
C LEU A 110 -0.38 18.88 -4.55
N HIS A 111 -0.81 19.39 -3.39
CA HIS A 111 -1.93 20.33 -3.23
C HIS A 111 -3.28 19.74 -3.69
N GLU A 112 -3.47 18.44 -3.49
CA GLU A 112 -4.69 17.70 -3.78
C GLU A 112 -5.58 17.56 -2.52
N PRO A 113 -6.88 17.24 -2.69
CA PRO A 113 -7.77 16.95 -1.57
C PRO A 113 -7.26 15.79 -0.71
N THR A 114 -7.33 15.96 0.61
CA THR A 114 -7.01 14.92 1.61
C THR A 114 -8.29 14.31 2.18
N THR A 115 -8.15 13.20 2.90
CA THR A 115 -9.17 12.76 3.85
C THR A 115 -9.43 13.82 4.93
N SER A 116 -10.57 13.73 5.60
CA SER A 116 -10.94 14.62 6.70
C SER A 116 -11.67 13.83 7.80
N PRO A 117 -11.08 13.70 9.00
CA PRO A 117 -9.77 14.22 9.40
C PRO A 117 -8.61 13.47 8.73
N ILE A 118 -7.47 14.15 8.53
CA ILE A 118 -6.23 13.49 8.10
C ILE A 118 -5.78 12.53 9.22
N PRO A 119 -5.61 11.23 8.95
CA PRO A 119 -5.16 10.28 9.96
C PRO A 119 -3.72 10.57 10.37
N ALA A 120 -3.43 10.38 11.64
CA ALA A 120 -2.05 10.44 12.12
C ALA A 120 -1.25 9.29 11.51
N MET A 121 0.00 9.57 11.11
CA MET A 121 0.95 8.53 10.73
C MET A 121 1.27 7.67 11.96
N PRO A 122 1.02 6.35 11.92
CA PRO A 122 1.40 5.47 13.02
C PRO A 122 2.92 5.48 13.25
N PRO A 123 3.40 5.09 14.44
CA PRO A 123 4.83 4.88 14.66
C PRO A 123 5.35 3.75 13.77
N ALA A 124 6.68 3.68 13.61
CA ALA A 124 7.32 2.59 12.88
C ALA A 124 6.86 1.21 13.37
N PRO A 125 6.74 0.21 12.49
CA PRO A 125 6.32 -1.14 12.86
C PRO A 125 7.18 -1.71 14.00
N VAL A 126 6.53 -2.32 14.98
CA VAL A 126 7.24 -3.06 16.03
C VAL A 126 7.72 -4.37 15.44
N TYR A 127 8.98 -4.71 15.68
CA TYR A 127 9.55 -5.98 15.22
C TYR A 127 8.73 -7.18 15.72
N ALA A 128 8.19 -7.96 14.79
CA ALA A 128 7.42 -9.16 15.10
C ALA A 128 8.34 -10.38 15.21
N PRO A 129 7.94 -11.45 15.94
CA PRO A 129 8.68 -12.70 15.95
C PRO A 129 8.95 -13.22 14.53
N GLU A 130 10.05 -13.96 14.35
CA GLU A 130 10.38 -14.56 13.06
C GLU A 130 9.35 -15.62 12.64
N HIS A 131 8.80 -16.35 13.61
CA HIS A 131 7.83 -17.41 13.40
C HIS A 131 6.40 -16.88 13.42
N ALA A 132 5.57 -17.43 12.53
CA ALA A 132 4.15 -17.12 12.52
C ALA A 132 3.48 -17.46 13.87
N PRO A 133 2.52 -16.65 14.35
CA PRO A 133 1.66 -17.04 15.45
C PRO A 133 0.90 -18.33 15.09
N ALA A 134 0.77 -19.24 16.05
CA ALA A 134 -0.03 -20.47 15.89
C ALA A 134 -1.53 -20.18 15.71
#